data_AF-A0A538R5Y4-F1
#
_entry.id   AF-A0A538R5Y4-F1
#
_cell.length_a   1.000
_cell.length_b   1.000
_cell.length_c   1.000
_cell.angle_alpha   90.00
_cell.angle_beta   90.00
_cell.angle_gamma   90.00
#
_symmetry.space_group_name_H-M   'P 1'
#
loop_
_entity.id
_entity.type
_entity.pdbx_description
1 polymer ?
#
loop_
_entity_poly.entity_id
_entity_poly.type
_entity_poly.pdbx_seq_one_letter_code
_entity_poly.pdbx_strand_id
1 'polypeptide(L)'
;MAYMTICVMLACAAGCHAGGSSPPASPAAPSAAAPAAPAALGDPAGPPVIGVWRGTSQCTVRPSPCNDEIVVYHVSAGAGPDELAVQANKVVDGREEDMGTLHCRLQRAERRLRCPIEKGVFVYAIDGDRMHGTLDLTDGTRYRVIEVERAR
;
A
#
# COMPACT_ATOMS: atom_id res chain seq x y z
N MET A 1 -99.97 30.67 23.58
CA MET A 1 -100.50 31.19 22.30
C MET A 1 -99.69 30.54 21.19
N ALA A 2 -100.40 30.05 20.17
CA ALA A 2 -99.96 29.06 19.20
C ALA A 2 -98.94 29.57 18.19
N TYR A 3 -98.57 28.66 17.25
CA TYR A 3 -97.77 28.80 16.03
C TYR A 3 -96.29 28.43 16.19
N MET A 4 -95.67 27.59 15.36
CA MET A 4 -96.11 26.90 14.15
C MET A 4 -95.12 25.76 13.85
N THR A 5 -95.66 24.72 13.25
CA THR A 5 -95.11 23.51 12.63
C THR A 5 -93.93 23.72 11.66
N ILE A 6 -93.27 22.59 11.32
CA ILE A 6 -92.51 22.23 10.09
C ILE A 6 -90.98 22.28 10.28
N CYS A 7 -90.25 21.15 10.40
CA CYS A 7 -89.96 20.02 9.46
C CYS A 7 -88.84 20.34 8.45
N VAL A 8 -88.10 19.27 8.08
CA VAL A 8 -87.16 19.15 6.93
C VAL A 8 -85.74 19.64 7.24
N MET A 9 -84.83 18.75 7.63
CA MET A 9 -84.00 17.84 6.79
C MET A 9 -82.64 18.45 6.47
N LEU A 10 -81.62 17.64 6.76
CA LEU A 10 -80.53 17.29 5.84
C LEU A 10 -79.62 18.43 5.34
N ALA A 11 -78.37 18.43 5.78
CA ALA A 11 -77.24 18.27 4.86
C ALA A 11 -75.89 18.19 5.58
N CYS A 12 -75.06 17.34 5.01
CA CYS A 12 -73.66 17.05 5.30
C CYS A 12 -72.74 18.26 5.49
N ALA A 13 -71.94 18.13 6.53
CA ALA A 13 -70.47 18.21 6.55
C ALA A 13 -69.78 19.38 5.82
N ALA A 14 -69.47 20.43 6.59
CA ALA A 14 -68.27 21.24 6.42
C ALA A 14 -67.93 21.93 7.76
N GLY A 15 -66.66 21.90 8.18
CA GLY A 15 -66.14 22.60 9.36
C GLY A 15 -65.36 21.67 10.28
N CYS A 16 -64.03 21.64 10.21
CA CYS A 16 -63.07 22.54 10.88
C CYS A 16 -62.89 22.25 12.38
N HIS A 17 -61.62 22.30 12.80
CA HIS A 17 -61.06 22.32 14.16
C HIS A 17 -60.78 20.96 14.81
N ALA A 18 -59.49 20.60 14.86
CA ALA A 18 -58.67 20.90 16.03
C ALA A 18 -57.27 20.28 15.85
N GLY A 19 -56.26 20.96 16.39
CA GLY A 19 -55.10 20.25 16.91
C GLY A 19 -53.76 20.71 16.38
N GLY A 20 -52.96 21.27 17.30
CA GLY A 20 -51.57 20.85 17.43
C GLY A 20 -50.56 21.71 16.67
N SER A 21 -50.11 22.77 17.32
CA SER A 21 -48.81 23.37 17.07
C SER A 21 -47.72 22.32 17.34
N SER A 22 -46.96 21.94 16.32
CA SER A 22 -45.68 21.24 16.44
C SER A 22 -44.64 21.94 15.55
N PRO A 23 -43.39 22.06 16.02
CA PRO A 23 -42.37 22.89 15.37
C PRO A 23 -41.87 22.27 14.05
N PRO A 24 -41.38 23.09 13.10
CA PRO A 24 -40.78 22.56 11.88
C PRO A 24 -39.42 21.92 12.16
N ALA A 25 -39.24 20.72 11.60
CA ALA A 25 -37.95 20.08 11.43
C ALA A 25 -37.02 21.02 10.63
N SER A 26 -35.82 21.26 11.16
CA SER A 26 -34.76 21.94 10.41
C SER A 26 -34.31 21.07 9.23
N PRO A 27 -34.20 21.62 8.01
CA PRO A 27 -33.55 20.91 6.92
C PRO A 27 -32.03 20.88 7.16
N ALA A 28 -31.46 19.69 7.11
CA ALA A 28 -30.02 19.48 7.06
C ALA A 28 -29.44 20.21 5.85
N ALA A 29 -28.51 21.13 6.10
CA ALA A 29 -27.73 21.79 5.06
C ALA A 29 -26.80 20.77 4.36
N PRO A 30 -26.59 20.86 3.04
CA PRO A 30 -25.58 20.07 2.35
C PRO A 30 -24.19 20.53 2.79
N SER A 31 -23.39 19.57 3.30
CA SER A 31 -21.98 19.80 3.63
C SER A 31 -21.22 20.06 2.32
N ALA A 32 -20.83 21.31 2.11
CA ALA A 32 -19.98 21.71 1.00
C ALA A 32 -18.61 21.02 1.14
N ALA A 33 -18.27 20.17 0.18
CA ALA A 33 -16.96 19.58 0.06
C ALA A 33 -15.91 20.68 -0.18
N ALA A 34 -14.96 20.80 0.73
CA ALA A 34 -13.77 21.63 0.53
C ALA A 34 -12.90 21.03 -0.60
N PRO A 35 -12.26 21.86 -1.45
CA PRO A 35 -11.33 21.35 -2.45
C PRO A 35 -10.11 20.73 -1.76
N ALA A 36 -9.76 19.51 -2.13
CA ALA A 36 -8.52 18.88 -1.73
C ALA A 36 -7.34 19.68 -2.31
N ALA A 37 -6.45 20.17 -1.43
CA ALA A 37 -5.17 20.72 -1.83
C ALA A 37 -4.33 19.65 -2.56
N PRO A 38 -3.52 20.01 -3.57
CA PRO A 38 -2.64 19.05 -4.22
C PRO A 38 -1.64 18.50 -3.21
N ALA A 39 -1.54 17.17 -3.10
CA ALA A 39 -0.54 16.49 -2.29
C ALA A 39 0.86 16.99 -2.67
N ALA A 40 1.61 17.38 -1.65
CA ALA A 40 2.90 18.01 -1.78
C ALA A 40 3.95 17.12 -2.46
N LEU A 41 4.94 17.81 -3.01
CA LEU A 41 6.21 17.35 -3.59
C LEU A 41 6.82 16.20 -2.79
N GLY A 42 7.35 15.20 -3.51
CA GLY A 42 7.75 13.89 -2.99
C GLY A 42 8.63 13.85 -1.75
N ASP A 43 8.61 12.70 -1.08
CA ASP A 43 9.25 12.45 0.22
C ASP A 43 10.72 12.92 0.26
N PRO A 44 11.09 13.78 1.22
CA PRO A 44 12.46 14.31 1.35
C PRO A 44 13.49 13.29 1.86
N ALA A 45 13.10 12.03 2.07
CA ALA A 45 13.91 10.98 2.70
C ALA A 45 14.71 10.11 1.69
N GLY A 46 14.65 10.42 0.39
CA GLY A 46 15.12 9.51 -0.65
C GLY A 46 14.14 8.35 -0.88
N PRO A 47 14.39 7.45 -1.86
CA PRO A 47 13.52 6.28 -2.01
C PRO A 47 13.56 5.46 -0.71
N PRO A 48 12.40 5.02 -0.18
CA PRO A 48 12.27 4.44 1.18
C PRO A 48 13.03 3.12 1.40
N VAL A 49 13.81 2.68 0.42
CA VAL A 49 14.55 1.42 0.39
C VAL A 49 16.04 1.56 0.74
N ILE A 50 16.60 2.78 0.72
CA ILE A 50 18.00 3.02 1.09
C ILE A 50 18.22 2.59 2.55
N GLY A 51 19.39 2.00 2.82
CA GLY A 51 19.79 1.53 4.14
C GLY A 51 20.29 0.08 4.13
N VAL A 52 20.40 -0.49 5.32
CA VAL A 52 20.90 -1.84 5.53
C VAL A 52 19.73 -2.80 5.78
N TRP A 53 19.77 -3.94 5.13
CA TRP A 53 18.77 -5.00 5.23
C TRP A 53 19.44 -6.33 5.54
N ARG A 54 18.83 -7.15 6.40
CA ARG A 54 19.42 -8.41 6.85
C ARG A 54 18.37 -9.51 6.89
N GLY A 55 18.77 -10.72 6.52
CA GLY A 55 17.90 -11.88 6.62
C GLY A 55 18.47 -13.11 5.93
N THR A 56 17.63 -13.86 5.22
CA THR A 56 17.97 -15.16 4.64
C THR A 56 17.89 -15.14 3.12
N SER A 57 18.76 -15.92 2.46
CA SER A 57 18.68 -16.25 1.04
C SER A 57 18.74 -17.77 0.92
N GLN A 58 17.65 -18.39 0.46
CA GLN A 58 17.50 -19.84 0.36
C GLN A 58 17.51 -20.30 -1.11
N CYS A 59 18.23 -21.38 -1.38
CA CYS A 59 18.33 -22.00 -2.70
C CYS A 59 17.21 -23.01 -2.91
N THR A 60 16.50 -22.89 -4.02
CA THR A 60 15.31 -23.70 -4.33
C THR A 60 15.57 -24.89 -5.24
N VAL A 61 16.75 -24.96 -5.89
CA VAL A 61 17.14 -26.04 -6.81
C VAL A 61 18.20 -26.92 -6.17
N ARG A 62 17.98 -28.24 -6.14
CA ARG A 62 18.93 -29.24 -5.61
C ARG A 62 18.98 -30.50 -6.49
N PRO A 63 20.16 -31.13 -6.70
CA PRO A 63 21.48 -30.67 -6.25
C PRO A 63 21.94 -29.44 -7.04
N SER A 64 22.56 -28.47 -6.38
CA SER A 64 23.15 -27.28 -7.01
C SER A 64 24.33 -26.76 -6.18
N PRO A 65 25.23 -25.93 -6.74
CA PRO A 65 26.31 -25.30 -5.97
C PRO A 65 25.84 -24.13 -5.09
N CYS A 66 24.53 -23.82 -5.10
CA CYS A 66 23.94 -22.76 -4.29
C CYS A 66 23.80 -23.22 -2.83
N ASN A 67 24.20 -22.37 -1.89
CA ASN A 67 24.05 -22.62 -0.46
C ASN A 67 23.08 -21.61 0.16
N ASP A 68 22.36 -22.06 1.18
CA ASP A 68 21.52 -21.19 1.98
C ASP A 68 22.40 -20.31 2.85
N GLU A 69 22.12 -19.01 2.88
CA GLU A 69 23.01 -18.00 3.45
C GLU A 69 22.21 -17.00 4.29
N ILE A 70 22.83 -16.48 5.36
CA ILE A 70 22.40 -15.21 5.95
C ILE A 70 23.00 -14.10 5.09
N VAL A 71 22.18 -13.15 4.68
CA VAL A 71 22.59 -12.04 3.82
C VAL A 71 22.45 -10.70 4.51
N VAL A 72 23.33 -9.78 4.16
CA VAL A 72 23.25 -8.36 4.50
C VAL A 72 23.36 -7.55 3.22
N TYR A 73 22.35 -6.72 2.95
CA TYR A 73 22.31 -5.85 1.79
C TYR A 73 22.48 -4.41 2.21
N HIS A 74 23.49 -3.75 1.65
CA HIS A 74 23.69 -2.31 1.79
C HIS A 74 23.16 -1.63 0.53
N VAL A 75 22.02 -0.94 0.68
CA VAL A 75 21.32 -0.30 -0.43
C VAL A 75 21.64 1.19 -0.43
N SER A 76 22.20 1.70 -1.54
CA SER A 76 22.53 3.11 -1.74
C SER A 76 21.95 3.66 -3.03
N ALA A 77 21.90 5.00 -3.14
CA ALA A 77 21.52 5.66 -4.38
C ALA A 77 22.54 5.37 -5.51
N GLY A 78 22.03 5.22 -6.73
CA GLY A 78 22.80 5.13 -7.97
C GLY A 78 22.92 6.49 -8.67
N ALA A 79 23.24 6.47 -9.96
CA ALA A 79 23.45 7.70 -10.75
C ALA A 79 22.13 8.41 -11.12
N GLY A 80 21.08 7.64 -11.37
CA GLY A 80 19.74 8.15 -11.67
C GLY A 80 18.78 8.15 -10.47
N PRO A 81 17.63 8.86 -10.57
CA PRO A 81 16.66 9.02 -9.48
C PRO A 81 15.99 7.71 -9.03
N ASP A 82 15.98 6.70 -9.90
CA ASP A 82 15.44 5.36 -9.63
C ASP A 82 16.52 4.29 -9.69
N GLU A 83 17.78 4.68 -9.85
CA GLU A 83 18.90 3.74 -9.87
C GLU A 83 19.42 3.55 -8.45
N LEU A 84 19.71 2.30 -8.10
CA LEU A 84 20.18 1.90 -6.78
C LEU A 84 21.35 0.94 -6.95
N ALA A 85 22.29 1.00 -6.03
CA ALA A 85 23.31 -0.03 -5.86
C ALA A 85 22.97 -0.85 -4.62
N VAL A 86 23.01 -2.17 -4.74
CA VAL A 86 22.81 -3.11 -3.64
C VAL A 86 24.08 -3.93 -3.49
N GLN A 87 24.93 -3.56 -2.55
CA GLN A 87 26.07 -4.40 -2.18
C GLN A 87 25.52 -5.60 -1.39
N ALA A 88 25.68 -6.79 -1.96
CA ALA A 88 25.16 -8.03 -1.39
C ALA A 88 26.29 -8.76 -0.67
N ASN A 89 26.15 -8.93 0.64
CA ASN A 89 27.08 -9.67 1.46
C ASN A 89 26.41 -10.94 2.00
N LYS A 90 27.19 -12.01 2.15
CA LYS A 90 26.82 -13.17 2.99
C LYS A 90 27.48 -13.04 4.35
N VAL A 91 26.95 -13.73 5.36
CA VAL A 91 27.58 -13.83 6.67
C VAL A 91 28.25 -15.19 6.81
N VAL A 92 29.57 -15.17 7.03
CA VAL A 92 30.40 -16.34 7.31
C VAL A 92 31.12 -16.09 8.62
N ASP A 93 31.02 -17.02 9.57
CA ASP A 93 31.64 -16.90 10.91
C ASP A 93 31.35 -15.56 11.61
N GLY A 94 30.12 -15.07 11.44
CA GLY A 94 29.65 -13.81 12.03
C GLY A 94 30.16 -12.54 11.34
N ARG A 95 30.86 -12.66 10.21
CA ARG A 95 31.40 -11.54 9.43
C ARG A 95 30.76 -11.45 8.06
N GLU A 96 30.60 -10.23 7.56
CA GLU A 96 30.15 -10.00 6.20
C GLU A 96 31.27 -10.27 5.20
N GLU A 97 30.98 -11.09 4.19
CA GLU A 97 31.82 -11.32 3.02
C GLU A 97 31.09 -10.81 1.77
N ASP A 98 31.75 -9.94 1.01
CA ASP A 98 31.19 -9.34 -0.21
C ASP A 98 30.96 -10.39 -1.31
N MET A 99 29.75 -10.39 -1.87
CA MET A 99 29.35 -11.22 -3.01
C MET A 99 29.22 -10.41 -4.31
N GLY A 100 29.44 -9.10 -4.24
CA GLY A 100 29.33 -8.17 -5.35
C GLY A 100 28.16 -7.21 -5.21
N THR A 101 28.09 -6.27 -6.16
CA THR A 101 27.06 -5.23 -6.19
C THR A 101 26.05 -5.50 -7.29
N LEU A 102 24.77 -5.47 -6.94
CA LEU A 102 23.67 -5.50 -7.90
C LEU A 102 23.29 -4.05 -8.27
N HIS A 103 23.17 -3.80 -9.56
CA HIS A 103 22.61 -2.54 -10.07
C HIS A 103 21.12 -2.71 -10.29
N CYS A 104 20.33 -1.96 -9.53
CA CYS A 104 18.89 -2.13 -9.45
C CYS A 104 18.18 -0.88 -9.96
N ARG A 105 16.96 -1.07 -10.48
CA ARG A 105 16.01 0.02 -10.70
C ARG A 105 14.81 -0.11 -9.77
N LEU A 106 14.42 1.01 -9.15
CA LEU A 106 13.20 1.13 -8.38
C LEU A 106 12.01 1.32 -9.33
N GLN A 107 11.08 0.38 -9.25
CA GLN A 107 9.78 0.43 -9.91
C GLN A 107 8.77 0.98 -8.89
N ARG A 108 8.58 2.31 -8.88
CA ARG A 108 7.86 3.02 -7.79
C ARG A 108 6.41 2.60 -7.66
N ALA A 109 5.71 2.42 -8.78
CA ALA A 109 4.29 2.08 -8.77
C ALA A 109 4.05 0.69 -8.15
N GLU A 110 4.97 -0.24 -8.40
CA GLU A 110 4.94 -1.62 -7.95
C GLU A 110 5.62 -1.81 -6.59
N ARG A 111 6.32 -0.79 -6.10
CA ARG A 111 7.18 -0.84 -4.90
C ARG A 111 8.16 -2.00 -4.97
N ARG A 112 8.85 -2.12 -6.11
CA ARG A 112 9.79 -3.22 -6.38
C ARG A 112 11.16 -2.73 -6.78
N LEU A 113 12.20 -3.48 -6.40
CA LEU A 113 13.51 -3.40 -7.02
C LEU A 113 13.62 -4.46 -8.10
N ARG A 114 14.16 -4.08 -9.26
CA ARG A 114 14.54 -5.02 -10.32
C ARG A 114 16.03 -4.89 -10.61
N CYS A 115 16.78 -5.95 -10.37
CA CYS A 115 18.23 -5.98 -10.53
C CYS A 115 18.61 -7.09 -11.54
N PRO A 116 18.72 -6.76 -12.83
CA PRO A 116 19.16 -7.74 -13.83
C PRO A 116 20.63 -8.11 -13.58
N ILE A 117 20.92 -9.40 -13.75
CA ILE A 117 22.27 -9.95 -13.84
C ILE A 117 22.39 -10.74 -15.14
N GLU A 118 23.58 -11.17 -15.52
CA GLU A 118 23.79 -11.92 -16.77
C GLU A 118 22.90 -13.17 -16.86
N LYS A 119 22.71 -13.90 -15.75
CA LYS A 119 22.01 -15.19 -15.72
C LYS A 119 20.56 -15.14 -15.24
N GLY A 120 20.01 -13.96 -14.99
CA GLY A 120 18.68 -13.85 -14.42
C GLY A 120 18.34 -12.45 -13.92
N VAL A 121 17.32 -12.38 -13.07
CA VAL A 121 16.89 -11.13 -12.46
C VAL A 121 16.57 -11.34 -11.01
N PHE A 122 17.15 -10.50 -10.15
CA PHE A 122 16.65 -10.35 -8.79
C PHE A 122 15.46 -9.39 -8.81
N VAL A 123 14.37 -9.78 -8.17
CA VAL A 123 13.20 -8.91 -7.94
C VAL A 123 12.91 -8.88 -6.45
N TYR A 124 12.79 -7.69 -5.88
CA TYR A 124 12.46 -7.50 -4.47
C TYR A 124 11.17 -6.69 -4.34
N ALA A 125 10.15 -7.24 -3.68
CA ALA A 125 8.96 -6.50 -3.28
C ALA A 125 9.18 -5.84 -1.91
N ILE A 126 8.83 -4.56 -1.78
CA ILE A 126 9.09 -3.75 -0.59
C ILE A 126 7.79 -3.50 0.18
N ASP A 127 7.75 -4.01 1.41
CA ASP A 127 6.65 -3.82 2.35
C ASP A 127 7.16 -3.27 3.69
N GLY A 128 7.18 -1.94 3.80
CA GLY A 128 7.70 -1.24 4.98
C GLY A 128 9.16 -1.58 5.26
N ASP A 129 9.38 -2.26 6.40
CA ASP A 129 10.69 -2.72 6.86
C ASP A 129 10.97 -4.18 6.47
N ARG A 130 10.21 -4.76 5.55
CA ARG A 130 10.44 -6.09 4.98
C ARG A 130 10.66 -6.01 3.46
N MET A 131 11.56 -6.84 2.95
CA MET A 131 11.67 -7.11 1.52
C MET A 131 11.64 -8.61 1.26
N HIS A 132 10.73 -9.01 0.37
CA HIS A 132 10.66 -10.35 -0.19
C HIS A 132 11.34 -10.36 -1.56
N GLY A 133 12.35 -11.21 -1.74
CA GLY A 133 13.16 -11.27 -2.95
C GLY A 133 13.11 -12.62 -3.64
N THR A 134 13.29 -12.61 -4.96
CA THR A 134 13.53 -13.81 -5.76
C THR A 134 14.69 -13.60 -6.71
N LEU A 135 15.40 -14.69 -7.03
CA LEU A 135 16.22 -14.76 -8.24
C LEU A 135 15.58 -15.76 -9.18
N ASP A 136 15.15 -15.27 -10.33
CA ASP A 136 14.65 -16.10 -11.43
C ASP A 136 15.71 -16.10 -12.56
N LEU A 137 16.14 -17.30 -12.98
CA LEU A 137 17.11 -17.46 -14.06
C LEU A 137 16.46 -17.17 -15.43
N THR A 138 17.31 -16.99 -16.46
CA THR A 138 16.85 -16.71 -17.83
C THR A 138 15.96 -17.79 -18.43
N ASP A 139 16.03 -19.02 -17.93
CA ASP A 139 15.15 -20.14 -18.33
C ASP A 139 13.83 -20.21 -17.54
N GLY A 140 13.58 -19.25 -16.64
CA GLY A 140 12.40 -19.19 -15.79
C GLY A 140 12.53 -19.96 -14.47
N THR A 141 13.67 -20.60 -14.21
CA THR A 141 13.90 -21.33 -12.96
C THR A 141 14.00 -20.37 -11.77
N ARG A 142 13.14 -20.56 -10.77
CA ARG A 142 13.31 -19.95 -9.44
C ARG A 142 14.56 -20.56 -8.81
N TYR A 143 15.60 -19.76 -8.61
CA TYR A 143 16.88 -20.21 -8.05
C TYR A 143 17.08 -19.83 -6.59
N ARG A 144 16.60 -18.63 -6.20
CA ARG A 144 16.64 -18.17 -4.80
C ARG A 144 15.32 -17.55 -4.36
N VAL A 145 15.00 -17.73 -3.08
CA VAL A 145 13.98 -16.96 -2.34
C VAL A 145 14.68 -16.26 -1.19
N ILE A 146 14.39 -14.97 -1.01
CA ILE A 146 15.09 -14.08 -0.09
C ILE A 146 14.07 -13.41 0.80
N GLU A 147 14.37 -13.35 2.09
CA GLU A 147 13.55 -12.66 3.10
C GLU A 147 14.48 -11.80 3.93
N VAL A 148 14.37 -10.49 3.82
CA VAL A 148 15.19 -9.55 4.60
C VAL A 148 14.33 -8.50 5.29
N GLU A 149 14.79 -8.07 6.46
CA GLU A 149 14.19 -6.98 7.22
C GLU A 149 15.19 -5.84 7.36
N ARG A 150 14.70 -4.62 7.55
CA ARG A 150 15.55 -3.46 7.78
C ARG A 150 16.36 -3.66 9.06
N ALA A 151 17.68 -3.54 8.96
CA ALA A 151 18.54 -3.56 10.14
C ALA A 151 18.33 -2.27 10.95
N ARG A 152 18.20 -2.42 12.27
CA ARG A 152 17.99 -1.32 13.22
C ARG A 152 19.31 -0.80 13.77
#